data_AF-A0A836RPL8-F1
#
_entry.id   AF-A0A836RPL8-F1
#
_cell.length_a   1.000
_cell.length_b   1.000
_cell.length_c   1.000
_cell.angle_alpha   90.00
_cell.angle_beta   90.00
_cell.angle_gamma   90.00
#
_symmetry.space_group_name_H-M   'P 1'
#
loop_
_entity.id
_entity.type
_entity.pdbx_description
1 polymer ?
#
loop_
_entity_poly.entity_id
_entity_poly.type
_entity_poly.pdbx_seq_one_letter_code
_entity_poly.pdbx_strand_id
1 'polypeptide(L)'
;AGRFQIALVIVLLLILGVFCAFGLREVNLDHFKGFIPSGGMKIVFATVGLIFVSFGGLTKVASIAEEVKNPGRNVPLGMISAYVVVCGLYIVAVFVTVGVLAADTLSGCMTPISLAAESIMGTPGLIILSVAAMIAFVTTANAGIMSASRSPLAMSVDKLLPPGVGRISNRRKTPTVSILLTSAFMVLVILFLNLEGLAKTASTMMILLFMSVNLSVIVMRESKIHSYRPVFRSPLYPWMQIAAIVIYSFLIFELCRILQVYMLFLPFLIMLFLHFRYFQQFHTVVYRDSMLLPTFQVYKLFWMLATMLTR
;
A
#
# COMPACT_ATOMS: atom_id res chain seq x y z
N ALA A 1 -1.76 20.89 -9.89
CA ALA A 1 -1.64 19.64 -9.11
C ALA A 1 -0.42 18.81 -9.53
N GLY A 2 -0.38 18.24 -10.75
CA GLY A 2 0.72 17.33 -11.17
C GLY A 2 2.14 17.91 -11.09
N ARG A 3 2.38 19.13 -11.58
CA ARG A 3 3.72 19.77 -11.52
C ARG A 3 4.24 19.98 -10.08
N PHE A 4 3.34 20.30 -9.15
CA PHE A 4 3.68 20.46 -7.74
C PHE A 4 4.05 19.13 -7.10
N GLN A 5 3.29 18.06 -7.39
CA GLN A 5 3.61 16.71 -6.94
C GLN A 5 4.98 16.25 -7.46
N ILE A 6 5.28 16.52 -8.73
CA ILE A 6 6.59 16.19 -9.32
C ILE A 6 7.71 16.94 -8.60
N ALA A 7 7.54 18.24 -8.35
CA ALA A 7 8.53 19.04 -7.62
C ALA A 7 8.80 18.47 -6.22
N LEU A 8 7.74 18.11 -5.48
CA LEU A 8 7.88 17.50 -4.15
C LEU A 8 8.66 16.17 -4.21
N VAL A 9 8.33 15.29 -5.15
CA VAL A 9 9.03 14.01 -5.32
C VAL A 9 10.51 14.25 -5.64
N ILE A 10 10.82 15.16 -6.56
CA ILE A 10 12.21 15.48 -6.93
C ILE A 10 12.99 15.99 -5.71
N VAL A 11 12.40 16.91 -4.94
CA VAL A 11 13.05 17.44 -3.73
C VAL A 11 13.30 16.35 -2.70
N LEU A 12 12.31 15.48 -2.43
CA LEU A 12 12.47 14.37 -1.50
C LEU A 12 13.53 13.36 -1.96
N LEU A 13 13.55 13.03 -3.25
CA LEU A 13 14.56 12.14 -3.83
C LEU A 13 15.96 12.76 -3.77
N LEU A 14 16.08 14.08 -3.97
CA LEU A 14 17.35 14.77 -3.87
C LEU A 14 17.86 14.77 -2.42
N ILE A 15 17.01 15.10 -1.46
CA ILE A 15 17.37 15.10 -0.03
C ILE A 15 17.81 13.69 0.41
N LEU A 16 17.04 12.67 0.04
CA LEU A 16 17.39 11.28 0.36
C LEU A 16 18.66 10.83 -0.39
N GLY A 17 18.83 11.24 -1.64
CA GLY A 17 20.02 10.96 -2.44
C GLY A 17 21.29 11.57 -1.84
N VAL A 18 21.20 12.82 -1.34
CA VAL A 18 22.27 13.50 -0.60
C VAL A 18 22.60 12.74 0.68
N PHE A 19 21.59 12.38 1.49
CA PHE A 19 21.78 11.56 2.68
C PHE A 19 22.52 10.25 2.37
N CYS A 20 22.08 9.53 1.34
CA CYS A 20 22.73 8.29 0.91
C CYS A 20 24.18 8.52 0.44
N ALA A 21 24.43 9.56 -0.35
CA ALA A 21 25.75 9.83 -0.92
C ALA A 21 26.81 10.18 0.15
N PHE A 22 26.44 11.00 1.14
CA PHE A 22 27.32 11.30 2.27
C PHE A 22 27.43 10.11 3.22
N GLY A 23 26.30 9.47 3.55
CA GLY A 23 26.27 8.38 4.50
C GLY A 23 27.04 7.14 4.06
N LEU A 24 27.12 6.85 2.75
CA LEU A 24 27.94 5.74 2.23
C LEU A 24 29.43 5.85 2.58
N ARG A 25 29.94 7.05 2.85
CA ARG A 25 31.34 7.26 3.26
C ARG A 25 31.58 7.02 4.74
N GLU A 26 30.54 7.17 5.55
CA GLU A 26 30.56 7.03 7.01
C GLU A 26 30.13 5.64 7.49
N VAL A 27 29.87 4.70 6.57
CA VAL A 27 29.44 3.35 6.92
C VAL A 27 30.57 2.58 7.61
N ASN A 28 30.31 2.15 8.84
CA ASN A 28 31.14 1.18 9.53
C ASN A 28 30.59 -0.25 9.31
N LEU A 29 31.39 -1.09 8.66
CA LEU A 29 31.02 -2.48 8.37
C LEU A 29 30.87 -3.36 9.62
N ASP A 30 31.46 -2.97 10.75
CA ASP A 30 31.32 -3.69 12.01
C ASP A 30 29.88 -3.73 12.52
N HIS A 31 29.05 -2.73 12.17
CA HIS A 31 27.62 -2.71 12.52
C HIS A 31 26.80 -3.80 11.80
N PHE A 32 27.36 -4.47 10.80
CA PHE A 32 26.71 -5.60 10.11
C PHE A 32 27.13 -6.97 10.67
N LYS A 33 27.99 -7.02 11.70
CA LYS A 33 28.28 -8.29 12.41
C LYS A 33 26.99 -8.85 13.00
N GLY A 34 26.76 -10.15 12.79
CA GLY A 34 25.47 -10.76 13.15
C GLY A 34 24.33 -10.42 12.17
N PHE A 35 24.64 -10.30 10.87
CA PHE A 35 23.69 -9.95 9.81
C PHE A 35 22.38 -10.73 9.85
N ILE A 36 22.45 -12.03 10.18
CA ILE A 36 21.26 -12.82 10.49
C ILE A 36 21.01 -12.69 12.00
N PRO A 37 19.84 -12.15 12.43
CA PRO A 37 19.53 -12.00 13.84
C PRO A 37 19.51 -13.36 14.54
N SER A 38 19.69 -13.38 15.86
CA SER A 38 19.76 -14.62 16.67
C SER A 38 18.52 -15.51 16.57
N GLY A 39 17.35 -14.96 16.23
CA GLY A 39 16.14 -15.76 15.92
C GLY A 39 16.05 -16.29 14.48
N GLY A 40 17.12 -16.18 13.71
CA GLY A 40 17.29 -16.74 12.38
C GLY A 40 16.43 -16.10 11.28
N MET A 41 16.31 -16.81 10.15
CA MET A 41 15.54 -16.37 8.98
C MET A 41 14.06 -16.11 9.28
N LYS A 42 13.52 -16.73 10.34
CA LYS A 42 12.14 -16.54 10.75
C LYS A 42 11.82 -15.08 11.07
N ILE A 43 12.70 -14.40 11.82
CA ILE A 43 12.53 -12.97 12.13
C ILE A 43 12.58 -12.15 10.85
N VAL A 44 13.50 -12.48 9.94
CA VAL A 44 13.62 -11.80 8.65
C VAL A 44 12.31 -11.87 7.86
N PHE A 45 11.69 -13.06 7.75
CA PHE A 45 10.41 -13.19 7.05
C PHE A 45 9.25 -12.48 7.74
N ALA A 46 9.20 -12.48 9.07
CA ALA A 46 8.21 -11.69 9.82
C ALA A 46 8.39 -10.19 9.57
N THR A 47 9.62 -9.68 9.54
CA THR A 47 9.93 -8.28 9.21
C THR A 47 9.56 -7.96 7.76
N VAL A 48 9.83 -8.85 6.80
CA VAL A 48 9.39 -8.70 5.40
C VAL A 48 7.86 -8.56 5.32
N GLY A 49 7.13 -9.41 6.05
CA GLY A 49 5.68 -9.28 6.17
C GLY A 49 5.25 -7.93 6.75
N LEU A 50 5.93 -7.44 7.78
CA LEU A 50 5.60 -6.18 8.44
C LEU A 50 5.84 -4.95 7.54
N ILE A 51 6.95 -4.91 6.81
CA ILE A 51 7.30 -3.76 5.94
C ILE A 51 6.54 -3.75 4.60
N PHE A 52 5.74 -4.78 4.33
CA PHE A 52 5.03 -4.92 3.07
C PHE A 52 4.08 -3.75 2.76
N VAL A 53 3.50 -3.11 3.79
CA VAL A 53 2.69 -1.89 3.67
C VAL A 53 3.41 -0.75 2.95
N SER A 54 4.74 -0.66 3.05
CA SER A 54 5.55 0.38 2.38
C SER A 54 5.48 0.31 0.85
N PHE A 55 5.00 -0.79 0.28
CA PHE A 55 4.77 -0.96 -1.17
C PHE A 55 3.33 -0.68 -1.60
N GLY A 56 2.46 -0.26 -0.67
CA GLY A 56 1.03 -0.02 -0.90
C GLY A 56 0.74 0.95 -2.04
N GLY A 57 1.61 1.95 -2.22
CA GLY A 57 1.47 3.02 -3.20
C GLY A 57 1.41 2.56 -4.67
N LEU A 58 1.97 1.39 -5.00
CA LEU A 58 2.02 0.89 -6.38
C LEU A 58 0.63 0.71 -7.00
N THR A 59 -0.37 0.37 -6.18
CA THR A 59 -1.76 0.19 -6.63
C THR A 59 -2.43 1.49 -7.08
N LYS A 60 -1.93 2.65 -6.62
CA LYS A 60 -2.51 3.95 -6.96
C LYS A 60 -2.31 4.32 -8.43
N VAL A 61 -1.25 3.81 -9.06
CA VAL A 61 -0.99 4.03 -10.50
C VAL A 61 -2.13 3.45 -11.36
N ALA A 62 -2.69 2.31 -10.96
CA ALA A 62 -3.80 1.68 -11.67
C ALA A 62 -5.09 2.52 -11.62
N SER A 63 -5.31 3.28 -10.54
CA SER A 63 -6.51 4.11 -10.37
C SER A 63 -6.60 5.31 -11.34
N ILE A 64 -5.48 5.69 -11.96
CA ILE A 64 -5.42 6.80 -12.93
C ILE A 64 -5.09 6.30 -14.34
N ALA A 65 -5.16 4.99 -14.58
CA ALA A 65 -4.77 4.40 -15.87
C ALA A 65 -5.57 4.99 -17.06
N GLU A 66 -6.81 5.42 -16.85
CA GLU A 66 -7.64 6.05 -17.89
C GLU A 66 -7.16 7.44 -18.32
N GLU A 67 -6.44 8.15 -17.44
CA GLU A 67 -5.85 9.47 -17.73
C GLU A 67 -4.46 9.36 -18.37
N VAL A 68 -3.89 8.15 -18.43
CA VAL A 68 -2.55 7.91 -18.97
C VAL A 68 -2.62 7.72 -20.48
N LYS A 69 -1.85 8.53 -21.22
CA LYS A 69 -1.64 8.31 -22.66
C LYS A 69 -1.02 6.93 -22.87
N ASN A 70 -1.58 6.11 -23.78
CA ASN A 70 -1.11 4.75 -24.07
C ASN A 70 -0.94 3.87 -22.82
N PRO A 71 -2.03 3.61 -22.06
CA PRO A 71 -1.94 2.99 -20.73
C PRO A 71 -1.38 1.57 -20.78
N GLY A 72 -1.63 0.82 -21.86
CA GLY A 72 -1.14 -0.55 -22.03
C GLY A 72 0.39 -0.69 -22.01
N ARG A 73 1.12 0.38 -22.32
CA ARG A 73 2.60 0.42 -22.25
C ARG A 73 3.09 1.27 -21.08
N ASN A 74 2.49 2.44 -20.87
CA ASN A 74 3.00 3.42 -19.92
C ASN A 74 2.69 3.06 -18.46
N VAL A 75 1.56 2.39 -18.18
CA VAL A 75 1.25 1.95 -16.81
C VAL A 75 2.22 0.85 -16.35
N PRO A 76 2.45 -0.25 -17.10
CA PRO A 76 3.44 -1.25 -16.71
C PRO A 76 4.85 -0.68 -16.55
N LEU A 77 5.32 0.14 -17.49
CA LEU A 77 6.64 0.76 -17.40
C LEU A 77 6.77 1.70 -16.20
N GLY A 78 5.74 2.51 -15.94
CA GLY A 78 5.69 3.40 -14.77
C GLY A 78 5.72 2.62 -13.46
N MET A 79 4.97 1.54 -13.35
CA MET A 79 4.95 0.71 -12.13
C MET A 79 6.29 0.00 -11.89
N ILE A 80 6.88 -0.62 -12.92
CA ILE A 80 8.16 -1.33 -12.79
C ILE A 80 9.30 -0.36 -12.49
N SER A 81 9.39 0.76 -13.20
CA SER A 81 10.43 1.77 -12.96
C SER A 81 10.31 2.38 -11.55
N ALA A 82 9.10 2.74 -11.12
CA ALA A 82 8.88 3.21 -9.75
C ALA A 82 9.28 2.17 -8.70
N TYR A 83 8.93 0.90 -8.92
CA TYR A 83 9.30 -0.19 -8.01
C TYR A 83 10.83 -0.35 -7.89
N VAL A 84 11.55 -0.40 -9.02
CA VAL A 84 13.01 -0.55 -9.03
C VAL A 84 13.70 0.62 -8.34
N VAL A 85 13.29 1.86 -8.65
CA VAL A 85 13.87 3.07 -8.03
C VAL A 85 13.63 3.08 -6.53
N VAL A 86 12.40 2.81 -6.07
CA VAL A 86 12.06 2.80 -4.64
C VAL A 86 12.79 1.69 -3.90
N CYS A 87 12.85 0.48 -4.47
CA CYS A 87 13.61 -0.63 -3.87
C CYS A 87 15.10 -0.29 -3.72
N GLY A 88 15.72 0.29 -4.76
CA GLY A 88 17.11 0.72 -4.69
C GLY A 88 17.34 1.74 -3.58
N LEU A 89 16.47 2.76 -3.49
CA LEU A 89 16.54 3.77 -2.45
C LEU A 89 16.34 3.19 -1.04
N TYR A 90 15.39 2.26 -0.86
CA TYR A 90 15.17 1.59 0.42
C TYR A 90 16.40 0.79 0.84
N ILE A 91 17.00 0.02 -0.07
CA ILE A 91 18.20 -0.77 0.22
C ILE A 91 19.35 0.15 0.65
N VAL A 92 19.64 1.20 -0.13
CA VAL A 92 20.75 2.12 0.16
C VAL A 92 20.49 2.90 1.45
N ALA A 93 19.29 3.42 1.66
CA ALA A 93 18.96 4.18 2.85
C ALA A 93 19.03 3.33 4.13
N VAL A 94 18.51 2.10 4.10
CA VAL A 94 18.61 1.17 5.24
C VAL A 94 20.05 0.75 5.46
N PHE A 95 20.80 0.44 4.40
CA PHE A 95 22.22 0.11 4.50
C PHE A 95 23.02 1.23 5.16
N VAL A 96 22.84 2.48 4.72
CA VAL A 96 23.49 3.65 5.34
C VAL A 96 23.07 3.83 6.79
N THR A 97 21.77 3.73 7.09
CA THR A 97 21.25 3.93 8.44
C THR A 97 21.82 2.90 9.42
N VAL A 98 21.85 1.62 9.05
CA VAL A 98 22.44 0.53 9.85
C VAL A 98 23.96 0.62 9.89
N GLY A 99 24.59 1.08 8.81
CA GLY A 99 26.04 1.23 8.73
C GLY A 99 26.59 2.36 9.61
N VAL A 100 25.81 3.41 9.86
CA VAL A 100 26.25 4.56 10.66
C VAL A 100 25.86 4.42 12.14
N LEU A 101 24.71 3.79 12.44
CA LEU A 101 24.19 3.68 13.80
C LEU A 101 24.29 2.26 14.36
N ALA A 102 24.69 2.14 15.62
CA ALA A 102 24.70 0.85 16.33
C ALA A 102 23.26 0.31 16.55
N ALA A 103 23.10 -1.02 16.54
CA ALA A 103 21.79 -1.66 16.70
C ALA A 103 21.04 -1.23 17.97
N ASP A 104 21.75 -1.01 19.07
CA ASP A 104 21.16 -0.55 20.34
C ASP A 104 20.56 0.86 20.22
N THR A 105 21.16 1.74 19.42
CA THR A 105 20.65 3.10 19.17
C THR A 105 19.44 3.10 18.22
N LEU A 106 19.35 2.11 17.33
CA LEU A 106 18.20 1.92 16.44
C LEU A 106 17.01 1.30 17.18
N SER A 107 17.27 0.49 18.18
CA SER A 107 16.23 -0.16 18.99
C SER A 107 15.37 0.90 19.70
N GLY A 108 14.06 0.92 19.38
CA GLY A 108 13.12 1.88 19.95
C GLY A 108 13.22 3.31 19.38
N CYS A 109 14.12 3.57 18.42
CA CYS A 109 14.20 4.86 17.76
C CYS A 109 13.03 5.06 16.79
N MET A 110 12.28 6.15 16.97
CA MET A 110 11.14 6.47 16.10
C MET A 110 11.55 7.20 14.82
N THR A 111 12.77 7.77 14.78
CA THR A 111 13.28 8.58 13.66
C THR A 111 14.70 8.16 13.25
N PRO A 112 14.93 6.88 12.91
CA PRO A 112 16.28 6.34 12.72
C PRO A 112 17.04 7.01 11.57
N ILE A 113 16.36 7.38 10.48
CA ILE A 113 17.01 8.01 9.32
C ILE A 113 17.44 9.46 9.65
N SER A 114 16.60 10.22 10.38
CA SER A 114 16.97 11.57 10.82
C SER A 114 18.14 11.53 11.81
N LEU A 115 18.15 10.55 12.73
CA LEU A 115 19.24 10.35 13.67
C LEU A 115 20.54 9.97 12.95
N ALA A 116 20.46 9.11 11.92
CA ALA A 116 21.62 8.80 11.09
C ALA A 116 22.13 10.04 10.36
N ALA A 117 21.23 10.89 9.85
CA ALA A 117 21.61 12.14 9.22
C ALA A 117 22.30 13.12 10.20
N GLU A 118 21.91 13.11 11.47
CA GLU A 118 22.62 13.86 12.52
C GLU A 118 24.05 13.35 12.69
N SER A 119 24.24 12.04 12.73
CA SER A 119 25.58 11.44 12.85
C SER A 119 26.48 11.73 11.64
N ILE A 120 25.92 11.91 10.44
CA ILE A 120 26.68 12.14 9.19
C ILE A 120 26.94 13.63 8.95
N MET A 121 25.93 14.48 9.15
CA MET A 121 25.93 15.89 8.72
C MET A 121 25.71 16.87 9.89
N GLY A 122 25.66 16.39 11.13
CA GLY A 122 25.35 17.17 12.31
C GLY A 122 23.89 17.63 12.38
N THR A 123 23.63 18.60 13.25
CA THR A 123 22.28 19.19 13.46
C THR A 123 21.58 19.64 12.17
N PRO A 124 22.25 20.22 11.15
CA PRO A 124 21.60 20.54 9.87
C PRO A 124 21.01 19.31 9.17
N GLY A 125 21.70 18.16 9.20
CA GLY A 125 21.21 16.91 8.63
C GLY A 125 19.94 16.41 9.32
N LEU A 126 19.93 16.44 10.66
CA LEU A 126 18.77 16.11 11.47
C LEU A 126 17.54 16.95 11.07
N ILE A 127 17.71 18.28 10.99
CA ILE A 127 16.63 19.22 10.69
C ILE A 127 16.11 19.00 9.27
N ILE A 128 17.00 18.95 8.27
CA ILE A 128 16.62 18.80 6.85
C ILE A 128 15.83 17.51 6.65
N LEU A 129 16.33 16.38 7.17
CA LEU A 129 15.66 15.09 6.96
C LEU A 129 14.34 14.97 7.73
N SER A 130 14.28 15.53 8.93
CA SER A 130 13.04 15.54 9.73
C SER A 130 11.96 16.38 9.08
N VAL A 131 12.30 17.58 8.59
CA VAL A 131 11.36 18.44 7.84
C VAL A 131 10.91 17.76 6.55
N ALA A 132 11.84 17.16 5.81
CA ALA A 132 11.51 16.40 4.60
C ALA A 132 10.54 15.25 4.88
N ALA A 133 10.79 14.46 5.93
CA ALA A 133 9.90 13.38 6.37
C ALA A 133 8.50 13.91 6.75
N MET A 134 8.41 15.02 7.50
CA MET A 134 7.13 15.65 7.84
C MET A 134 6.35 16.09 6.60
N ILE A 135 6.99 16.75 5.63
CA ILE A 135 6.34 17.17 4.38
C ILE A 135 5.83 15.95 3.60
N ALA A 136 6.63 14.87 3.54
CA ALA A 136 6.23 13.62 2.90
C ALA A 136 5.01 12.98 3.57
N PHE A 137 4.99 12.95 4.91
CA PHE A 137 3.87 12.42 5.69
C PHE A 137 2.61 13.25 5.51
N VAL A 138 2.68 14.59 5.60
CA VAL A 138 1.53 15.48 5.40
C VAL A 138 0.92 15.29 4.01
N THR A 139 1.77 15.21 2.98
CA THR A 139 1.33 15.00 1.60
C THR A 139 0.62 13.64 1.44
N THR A 140 1.21 12.58 2.00
CA THR A 140 0.67 11.23 1.93
C THR A 140 -0.64 11.10 2.73
N ALA A 141 -0.70 11.68 3.92
CA ALA A 141 -1.90 11.70 4.76
C ALA A 141 -3.05 12.45 4.07
N ASN A 142 -2.77 13.62 3.48
CA ASN A 142 -3.77 14.38 2.73
C ASN A 142 -4.33 13.57 1.55
N ALA A 143 -3.45 12.95 0.75
CA ALA A 143 -3.87 12.07 -0.35
C ALA A 143 -4.66 10.85 0.14
N GLY A 144 -4.26 10.27 1.28
CA GLY A 144 -4.92 9.15 1.94
C GLY A 144 -6.35 9.48 2.38
N ILE A 145 -6.54 10.59 3.10
CA ILE A 145 -7.86 11.07 3.56
C ILE A 145 -8.77 11.37 2.37
N MET A 146 -8.26 12.07 1.35
CA MET A 146 -9.02 12.34 0.14
C MET A 146 -9.44 11.06 -0.58
N SER A 147 -8.55 10.08 -0.70
CA SER A 147 -8.86 8.78 -1.31
C SER A 147 -9.86 7.98 -0.48
N ALA A 148 -9.72 7.96 0.84
CA ALA A 148 -10.56 7.19 1.75
C ALA A 148 -12.00 7.72 1.79
N SER A 149 -12.17 9.05 1.76
CA SER A 149 -13.49 9.69 1.80
C SER A 149 -14.39 9.39 0.58
N ARG A 150 -13.82 8.89 -0.53
CA ARG A 150 -14.60 8.46 -1.71
C ARG A 150 -15.44 7.22 -1.46
N SER A 151 -15.00 6.33 -0.56
CA SER A 151 -15.72 5.09 -0.24
C SER A 151 -17.08 5.36 0.44
N PRO A 152 -17.18 6.11 1.56
CA PRO A 152 -18.47 6.43 2.17
C PRO A 152 -19.33 7.35 1.28
N LEU A 153 -18.72 8.19 0.45
CA LEU A 153 -19.46 8.95 -0.57
C LEU A 153 -20.18 8.00 -1.55
N ALA A 154 -19.47 7.03 -2.12
CA ALA A 154 -20.06 6.05 -3.03
C ALA A 154 -21.14 5.20 -2.35
N MET A 155 -20.87 4.72 -1.12
CA MET A 155 -21.87 3.99 -0.33
C MET A 155 -23.14 4.80 -0.06
N SER A 156 -23.03 6.12 0.09
CA SER A 156 -24.19 7.01 0.26
C SER A 156 -24.99 7.15 -1.04
N VAL A 157 -24.32 7.19 -2.21
CA VAL A 157 -24.99 7.17 -3.52
C VAL A 157 -25.76 5.87 -3.72
N ASP A 158 -25.18 4.75 -3.29
CA ASP A 158 -25.80 3.42 -3.34
C ASP A 158 -26.84 3.19 -2.22
N LYS A 159 -27.18 4.24 -1.44
CA LYS A 159 -28.15 4.22 -0.34
C LYS A 159 -27.81 3.25 0.81
N LEU A 160 -26.55 2.85 0.93
CA LEU A 160 -26.02 2.05 2.06
C LEU A 160 -25.72 2.90 3.30
N LEU A 161 -25.50 4.20 3.10
CA LEU A 161 -25.30 5.18 4.17
C LEU A 161 -26.33 6.31 4.08
N PRO A 162 -26.63 7.02 5.18
CA PRO A 162 -27.55 8.15 5.16
C PRO A 162 -27.17 9.18 4.08
N PRO A 163 -28.13 9.78 3.37
CA PRO A 163 -27.87 10.68 2.24
C PRO A 163 -27.04 11.92 2.63
N GLY A 164 -27.01 12.29 3.91
CA GLY A 164 -26.16 13.35 4.43
C GLY A 164 -24.66 13.07 4.31
N VAL A 165 -24.24 11.80 4.31
CA VAL A 165 -22.83 11.39 4.20
C VAL A 165 -22.26 11.72 2.82
N GLY A 166 -23.05 11.50 1.77
CA GLY A 166 -22.70 11.80 0.38
C GLY A 166 -22.88 13.27 -0.03
N ARG A 167 -23.33 14.14 0.88
CA ARG A 167 -23.60 15.55 0.54
C ARG A 167 -22.31 16.29 0.19
N ILE A 168 -22.23 16.79 -1.05
CA ILE A 168 -21.13 17.63 -1.53
C ILE A 168 -21.39 19.08 -1.09
N SER A 169 -20.40 19.73 -0.51
CA SER A 169 -20.49 21.14 -0.12
C SER A 169 -20.47 22.05 -1.35
N ASN A 170 -21.46 22.95 -1.48
CA ASN A 170 -21.53 23.91 -2.60
C ASN A 170 -20.33 24.86 -2.67
N ARG A 171 -19.73 25.21 -1.53
CA ARG A 171 -18.60 26.17 -1.47
C ARG A 171 -17.26 25.53 -1.86
N ARG A 172 -17.00 24.30 -1.39
CA ARG A 172 -15.71 23.62 -1.59
C ARG A 172 -15.73 22.50 -2.63
N LYS A 173 -16.91 22.12 -3.13
CA LYS A 173 -17.12 21.00 -4.05
C LYS A 173 -16.51 19.69 -3.55
N THR A 174 -16.50 19.49 -2.23
CA THR A 174 -15.96 18.31 -1.54
C THR A 174 -16.99 17.67 -0.61
N PRO A 175 -16.96 16.34 -0.42
CA PRO A 175 -17.88 15.62 0.47
C PRO A 175 -17.46 15.76 1.95
N THR A 176 -17.74 16.90 2.57
CA THR A 176 -17.22 17.24 3.91
C THR A 176 -17.59 16.22 4.98
N VAL A 177 -18.83 15.69 4.96
CA VAL A 177 -19.28 14.69 5.96
C VAL A 177 -18.53 13.37 5.80
N SER A 178 -18.35 12.91 4.57
CA SER A 178 -17.53 11.73 4.28
C SER A 178 -16.08 11.90 4.75
N ILE A 179 -15.49 13.08 4.54
CA ILE A 179 -14.14 13.40 5.03
C ILE A 179 -14.09 13.34 6.55
N LEU A 180 -15.00 14.02 7.24
CA LEU A 180 -15.05 14.03 8.71
C LEU A 180 -15.23 12.63 9.29
N LEU A 181 -16.12 11.83 8.70
CA LEU A 181 -16.35 10.44 9.10
C LEU A 181 -15.07 9.61 8.97
N THR A 182 -14.38 9.70 7.83
CA THR A 182 -13.13 8.96 7.62
C THR A 182 -11.99 9.45 8.53
N SER A 183 -11.87 10.75 8.74
CA SER A 183 -10.85 11.31 9.62
C SER A 183 -11.11 10.94 11.08
N ALA A 184 -12.36 10.98 11.54
CA ALA A 184 -12.73 10.54 12.89
C ALA A 184 -12.40 9.05 13.11
N PHE A 185 -12.68 8.21 12.11
CA PHE A 185 -12.30 6.81 12.15
C PHE A 185 -10.77 6.62 12.21
N MET A 186 -10.01 7.36 11.40
CA MET A 186 -8.54 7.32 11.45
C MET A 186 -8.00 7.75 12.82
N VAL A 187 -8.54 8.81 13.42
CA VAL A 187 -8.16 9.27 14.77
C VAL A 187 -8.44 8.18 15.80
N LEU A 188 -9.60 7.53 15.74
CA LEU A 188 -9.89 6.38 16.61
C LEU A 188 -8.84 5.27 16.45
N VAL A 189 -8.53 4.87 15.21
CA VAL A 189 -7.52 3.83 14.97
C VAL A 189 -6.15 4.23 15.54
N ILE A 190 -5.74 5.49 15.38
CA ILE A 190 -4.46 6.00 15.93
C ILE A 190 -4.45 5.98 17.46
N LEU A 191 -5.58 6.24 18.12
CA LEU A 191 -5.69 6.23 19.58
C LEU A 191 -5.68 4.81 20.17
N PHE A 192 -6.18 3.82 19.44
CA PHE A 192 -6.36 2.46 19.95
C PHE A 192 -5.32 1.45 19.45
N LEU A 193 -4.64 1.69 18.32
CA LEU A 193 -3.62 0.80 17.77
C LEU A 193 -2.23 1.44 17.86
N ASN A 194 -1.27 0.68 18.39
CA ASN A 194 0.14 1.05 18.31
C ASN A 194 0.66 0.96 16.86
N LEU A 195 1.80 1.60 16.59
CA LEU A 195 2.42 1.64 15.25
C LEU A 195 2.64 0.24 14.67
N GLU A 196 3.08 -0.71 15.50
CA GLU A 196 3.31 -2.08 15.09
C GLU A 196 2.00 -2.79 14.70
N GLY A 197 0.93 -2.66 15.49
CA GLY A 197 -0.38 -3.22 15.19
C GLY A 197 -0.99 -2.62 13.92
N LEU A 198 -0.79 -1.31 13.71
CA LEU A 198 -1.20 -0.62 12.50
C LEU A 198 -0.44 -1.17 11.28
N ALA A 199 0.88 -1.30 11.36
CA ALA A 199 1.71 -1.83 10.29
C ALA A 199 1.36 -3.29 9.96
N LYS A 200 1.20 -4.16 10.97
CA LYS A 200 0.78 -5.56 10.78
C LYS A 200 -0.57 -5.65 10.09
N THR A 201 -1.55 -4.87 10.54
CA THR A 201 -2.90 -4.86 9.96
C THR A 201 -2.87 -4.39 8.50
N ALA A 202 -2.21 -3.26 8.24
CA ALA A 202 -2.12 -2.70 6.90
C ALA A 202 -1.37 -3.62 5.94
N SER A 203 -0.26 -4.21 6.38
CA SER A 203 0.51 -5.17 5.59
C SER A 203 -0.29 -6.43 5.29
N THR A 204 -1.02 -6.98 6.27
CA THR A 204 -1.89 -8.16 6.05
C THR A 204 -2.94 -7.88 4.97
N MET A 205 -3.63 -6.73 5.07
CA MET A 205 -4.61 -6.32 4.05
C MET A 205 -3.97 -6.14 2.68
N MET A 206 -2.76 -5.61 2.63
CA MET A 206 -2.05 -5.41 1.37
C MET A 206 -1.63 -6.76 0.74
N ILE A 207 -1.10 -7.69 1.53
CA ILE A 207 -0.70 -9.02 1.03
C ILE A 207 -1.92 -9.76 0.47
N LEU A 208 -3.07 -9.72 1.17
CA LEU A 208 -4.33 -10.31 0.67
C LEU A 208 -4.80 -9.66 -0.63
N LEU A 209 -4.67 -8.34 -0.74
CA LEU A 209 -5.00 -7.61 -1.97
C LEU A 209 -4.12 -8.10 -3.13
N PHE A 210 -2.79 -8.15 -2.96
CA PHE A 210 -1.90 -8.62 -4.01
C PHE A 210 -2.07 -10.11 -4.34
N MET A 211 -2.41 -10.94 -3.35
CA MET A 211 -2.77 -12.34 -3.58
C MET A 211 -4.03 -12.44 -4.44
N SER A 212 -5.05 -11.64 -4.13
CA SER A 212 -6.28 -11.54 -4.91
C SER A 212 -6.02 -11.05 -6.34
N VAL A 213 -5.13 -10.07 -6.53
CA VAL A 213 -4.74 -9.60 -7.87
C VAL A 213 -4.06 -10.72 -8.68
N ASN A 214 -3.18 -11.52 -8.07
CA ASN A 214 -2.55 -12.65 -8.75
C ASN A 214 -3.56 -13.74 -9.13
N LEU A 215 -4.46 -14.08 -8.21
CA LEU A 215 -5.57 -14.97 -8.48
C LEU A 215 -6.43 -14.41 -9.64
N SER A 216 -6.60 -13.08 -9.70
CA SER A 216 -7.38 -12.44 -10.76
C SER A 216 -6.82 -12.66 -12.13
N VAL A 217 -5.51 -12.57 -12.27
CA VAL A 217 -4.86 -12.79 -13.56
C VAL A 217 -5.05 -14.24 -14.02
N ILE A 218 -4.94 -15.22 -13.13
CA ILE A 218 -5.17 -16.63 -13.45
C ILE A 218 -6.61 -16.84 -13.90
N VAL A 219 -7.57 -16.42 -13.07
CA VAL A 219 -8.99 -16.57 -13.36
C VAL A 219 -9.32 -15.94 -14.70
N MET A 220 -9.04 -14.65 -14.89
CA MET A 220 -9.38 -13.94 -16.13
C MET A 220 -8.82 -14.61 -17.41
N ARG A 221 -7.66 -15.28 -17.32
CA ARG A 221 -7.05 -15.97 -18.46
C ARG A 221 -7.67 -17.35 -18.71
N GLU A 222 -7.97 -18.11 -17.67
CA GLU A 222 -8.60 -19.44 -17.80
C GLU A 222 -10.11 -19.36 -18.04
N SER A 223 -10.72 -18.22 -17.71
CA SER A 223 -12.14 -17.92 -17.86
C SER A 223 -12.70 -17.94 -19.30
N LYS A 224 -11.85 -18.04 -20.34
CA LYS A 224 -12.24 -17.99 -21.76
C LYS A 224 -13.19 -16.82 -22.12
N ILE A 225 -13.04 -15.66 -21.48
CA ILE A 225 -13.89 -14.49 -21.74
C ILE A 225 -13.52 -13.85 -23.07
N HIS A 226 -14.46 -13.82 -24.02
CA HIS A 226 -14.23 -13.27 -25.37
C HIS A 226 -13.80 -11.80 -25.38
N SER A 227 -14.26 -11.00 -24.41
CA SER A 227 -13.91 -9.58 -24.28
C SER A 227 -12.54 -9.33 -23.63
N TYR A 228 -11.88 -10.35 -23.07
CA TYR A 228 -10.60 -10.18 -22.39
C TYR A 228 -9.44 -10.19 -23.39
N ARG A 229 -8.87 -9.00 -23.65
CA ARG A 229 -7.73 -8.80 -24.57
C ARG A 229 -6.60 -8.04 -23.87
N PRO A 230 -5.75 -8.71 -23.07
CA PRO A 230 -4.70 -8.03 -22.31
C PRO A 230 -3.60 -7.49 -23.23
N VAL A 231 -3.31 -6.18 -23.10
CA VAL A 231 -2.23 -5.53 -23.84
C VAL A 231 -0.86 -5.88 -23.26
N PHE A 232 -0.77 -6.00 -21.93
CA PHE A 232 0.42 -6.47 -21.21
C PHE A 232 0.23 -7.89 -20.71
N ARG A 233 1.25 -8.74 -20.90
CA ARG A 233 1.28 -10.11 -20.37
C ARG A 233 2.44 -10.25 -19.39
N SER A 234 2.11 -10.65 -18.16
CA SER A 234 3.13 -11.03 -17.18
C SER A 234 4.02 -12.15 -17.72
N PRO A 235 5.36 -12.02 -17.59
CA PRO A 235 6.29 -13.09 -17.97
C PRO A 235 6.09 -14.32 -17.07
N LEU A 236 6.42 -15.50 -17.59
CA LEU A 236 6.36 -16.78 -16.87
C LEU A 236 4.97 -17.15 -16.31
N TYR A 237 3.90 -16.74 -16.99
CA TYR A 237 2.55 -17.18 -16.62
C TYR A 237 2.38 -18.70 -16.85
N PRO A 238 1.69 -19.44 -15.95
CA PRO A 238 1.08 -19.00 -14.68
C PRO A 238 2.00 -19.10 -13.45
N TRP A 239 3.24 -19.58 -13.62
CA TRP A 239 4.18 -19.85 -12.54
C TRP A 239 4.50 -18.63 -11.69
N MET A 240 4.61 -17.45 -12.29
CA MET A 240 4.82 -16.20 -11.55
C MET A 240 3.68 -15.92 -10.56
N GLN A 241 2.43 -16.11 -10.97
CA GLN A 241 1.25 -15.85 -10.15
C GLN A 241 1.13 -16.90 -9.03
N ILE A 242 1.39 -18.17 -9.35
CA ILE A 242 1.36 -19.26 -8.37
C ILE A 242 2.45 -19.04 -7.31
N ALA A 243 3.68 -18.74 -7.72
CA ALA A 243 4.78 -18.44 -6.81
C ALA A 243 4.46 -17.26 -5.89
N ALA A 244 3.89 -16.18 -6.43
CA ALA A 244 3.44 -15.03 -5.64
C ALA A 244 2.40 -15.43 -4.59
N ILE A 245 1.38 -16.22 -4.95
CA ILE A 245 0.35 -16.68 -4.02
C ILE A 245 0.95 -17.54 -2.90
N VAL A 246 1.88 -18.44 -3.22
CA VAL A 246 2.57 -19.29 -2.23
C VAL A 246 3.42 -18.45 -1.28
N ILE A 247 4.23 -17.52 -1.80
CA ILE A 247 5.08 -16.63 -0.99
C ILE A 247 4.21 -15.73 -0.10
N TYR A 248 3.13 -15.16 -0.62
CA TYR A 248 2.22 -14.33 0.15
C TYR A 248 1.49 -15.12 1.23
N SER A 249 1.11 -16.37 0.96
CA SER A 249 0.53 -17.27 1.97
C SER A 249 1.51 -17.54 3.10
N PHE A 250 2.78 -17.80 2.76
CA PHE A 250 3.85 -17.99 3.73
C PHE A 250 4.12 -16.73 4.57
N LEU A 251 4.19 -15.55 3.94
CA LEU A 251 4.39 -14.29 4.65
C LEU A 251 3.24 -13.95 5.60
N ILE A 252 1.99 -14.21 5.20
CA ILE A 252 0.83 -14.08 6.10
C ILE A 252 1.01 -15.02 7.28
N PHE A 253 1.38 -16.28 7.06
CA PHE A 253 1.56 -17.24 8.13
C PHE A 253 2.61 -16.80 9.16
N GLU A 254 3.77 -16.29 8.71
CA GLU A 254 4.82 -15.80 9.61
C GLU A 254 4.43 -14.49 10.33
N LEU A 255 3.73 -13.59 9.65
CA LEU A 255 3.27 -12.32 10.24
C LEU A 255 2.15 -12.52 11.27
N CYS A 256 1.26 -13.48 11.04
CA CYS A 256 -0.03 -13.66 11.72
C CYS A 256 -0.01 -14.54 12.97
N ARG A 257 1.15 -14.80 13.60
CA ARG A 257 1.24 -15.68 14.78
C ARG A 257 0.51 -15.14 16.04
N ILE A 258 -0.08 -13.93 16.00
CA ILE A 258 -0.79 -13.29 17.13
C ILE A 258 -2.25 -12.96 16.74
N LEU A 259 -3.17 -13.37 17.63
CA LEU A 259 -4.63 -13.22 17.78
C LEU A 259 -5.39 -12.07 17.06
N GLN A 260 -4.73 -10.99 16.61
CA GLN A 260 -5.35 -9.79 16.02
C GLN A 260 -5.99 -10.04 14.64
N VAL A 261 -5.55 -11.09 13.95
CA VAL A 261 -6.08 -11.52 12.65
C VAL A 261 -7.52 -11.98 12.79
N TYR A 262 -7.88 -12.75 13.82
CA TYR A 262 -9.26 -13.22 13.97
C TYR A 262 -10.26 -12.07 14.22
N MET A 263 -9.82 -11.00 14.88
CA MET A 263 -10.67 -9.84 15.20
C MET A 263 -10.92 -8.91 14.00
N LEU A 264 -10.08 -8.95 12.95
CA LEU A 264 -10.19 -8.06 11.77
C LEU A 264 -10.41 -8.81 10.44
N PHE A 265 -9.92 -10.04 10.34
CA PHE A 265 -10.11 -10.93 9.19
C PHE A 265 -11.53 -11.51 9.15
N LEU A 266 -12.13 -11.83 10.30
CA LEU A 266 -13.51 -12.30 10.36
C LEU A 266 -14.51 -11.21 9.92
N PRO A 267 -14.43 -9.94 10.38
CA PRO A 267 -15.21 -8.85 9.82
C PRO A 267 -14.96 -8.60 8.33
N PHE A 268 -13.72 -8.75 7.84
CA PHE A 268 -13.42 -8.61 6.41
C PHE A 268 -14.07 -9.71 5.57
N LEU A 269 -13.99 -10.96 6.01
CA LEU A 269 -14.68 -12.09 5.36
C LEU A 269 -16.20 -11.96 5.46
N ILE A 270 -16.72 -11.52 6.61
CA ILE A 270 -18.15 -11.25 6.81
C ILE A 270 -18.60 -10.10 5.92
N MET A 271 -17.83 -9.01 5.82
CA MET A 271 -18.12 -7.88 4.93
C MET A 271 -18.08 -8.33 3.47
N LEU A 272 -17.11 -9.16 3.08
CA LEU A 272 -16.98 -9.71 1.73
C LEU A 272 -18.14 -10.65 1.42
N PHE A 273 -18.57 -11.47 2.38
CA PHE A 273 -19.71 -12.38 2.29
C PHE A 273 -21.06 -11.65 2.27
N LEU A 274 -21.29 -10.67 3.16
CA LEU A 274 -22.51 -9.86 3.21
C LEU A 274 -22.63 -8.99 1.95
N HIS A 275 -21.52 -8.44 1.47
CA HIS A 275 -21.52 -7.67 0.23
C HIS A 275 -21.72 -8.56 -1.00
N PHE A 276 -21.15 -9.77 -1.01
CA PHE A 276 -21.44 -10.78 -2.04
C PHE A 276 -22.92 -11.20 -2.03
N ARG A 277 -23.51 -11.43 -0.85
CA ARG A 277 -24.94 -11.71 -0.68
C ARG A 277 -25.81 -10.55 -1.14
N TYR A 278 -25.47 -9.32 -0.76
CA TYR A 278 -26.12 -8.10 -1.23
C TYR A 278 -26.03 -7.98 -2.75
N PHE A 279 -24.85 -8.21 -3.35
CA PHE A 279 -24.63 -8.16 -4.79
C PHE A 279 -25.41 -9.24 -5.57
N GLN A 280 -25.52 -10.46 -5.02
CA GLN A 280 -26.36 -11.52 -5.59
C GLN A 280 -27.86 -11.19 -5.52
N GLN A 281 -28.29 -10.40 -4.53
CA GLN A 281 -29.70 -10.11 -4.27
C GLN A 281 -30.25 -8.93 -5.09
N PHE A 282 -29.39 -8.07 -5.67
CA PHE A 282 -29.76 -6.83 -6.37
C PHE A 282 -29.33 -6.71 -7.86
N HIS A 283 -29.19 -7.82 -8.59
CA HIS A 283 -28.70 -7.85 -10.00
C HIS A 283 -29.26 -6.76 -10.96
N THR A 284 -28.41 -6.30 -11.91
CA THR A 284 -28.65 -5.81 -13.31
C THR A 284 -28.20 -4.41 -13.75
N VAL A 285 -27.71 -3.52 -12.88
CA VAL A 285 -27.33 -2.16 -13.32
C VAL A 285 -26.01 -1.75 -12.69
N VAL A 286 -25.25 -0.88 -13.35
CA VAL A 286 -23.93 -0.31 -12.97
C VAL A 286 -22.73 -1.04 -13.58
N TYR A 287 -22.53 -0.80 -14.89
CA TYR A 287 -21.34 -1.21 -15.64
C TYR A 287 -20.39 -0.05 -15.98
N ARG A 288 -20.66 1.19 -15.57
CA ARG A 288 -19.96 2.34 -16.20
C ARG A 288 -19.00 3.14 -15.30
N ASP A 289 -19.35 3.44 -14.04
CA ASP A 289 -18.59 4.48 -13.30
C ASP A 289 -17.91 4.01 -11.99
N SER A 290 -18.20 2.81 -11.49
CA SER A 290 -17.61 2.27 -10.25
C SER A 290 -16.33 1.44 -10.45
N MET A 291 -15.83 1.33 -11.69
CA MET A 291 -14.62 0.55 -12.06
C MET A 291 -13.31 1.05 -11.42
N LEU A 292 -13.29 2.25 -10.85
CA LEU A 292 -12.07 2.95 -10.43
C LEU A 292 -11.66 2.72 -8.98
N LEU A 293 -12.47 2.04 -8.17
CA LEU A 293 -12.13 1.77 -6.76
C LEU A 293 -11.28 0.49 -6.66
N PRO A 294 -10.10 0.52 -6.01
CA PRO A 294 -9.25 -0.67 -5.81
C PRO A 294 -9.99 -1.83 -5.12
N THR A 295 -10.95 -1.52 -4.25
CA THR A 295 -11.87 -2.46 -3.63
C THR A 295 -12.74 -3.18 -4.67
N PHE A 296 -13.23 -2.47 -5.70
CA PHE A 296 -14.05 -3.02 -6.80
C PHE A 296 -13.31 -4.03 -7.68
N GLN A 297 -11.98 -3.96 -7.80
CA GLN A 297 -11.23 -4.94 -8.57
C GLN A 297 -11.19 -6.33 -7.91
N VAL A 298 -11.10 -6.37 -6.57
CA VAL A 298 -11.22 -7.60 -5.80
C VAL A 298 -12.65 -8.15 -5.91
N TYR A 299 -13.67 -7.30 -5.84
CA TYR A 299 -15.07 -7.71 -6.01
C TYR A 299 -15.38 -8.32 -7.39
N LYS A 300 -14.88 -7.72 -8.48
CA LYS A 300 -15.09 -8.25 -9.85
C LYS A 300 -14.43 -9.61 -10.05
N LEU A 301 -13.27 -9.82 -9.44
CA LEU A 301 -12.62 -11.13 -9.43
C LEU A 301 -13.49 -12.17 -8.73
N PHE A 302 -13.91 -11.89 -7.49
CA PHE A 302 -14.69 -12.86 -6.71
C PHE A 302 -16.04 -13.16 -7.36
N TRP A 303 -16.67 -12.15 -7.99
CA TRP A 303 -17.90 -12.36 -8.77
C TRP A 303 -17.66 -13.24 -10.00
N MET A 304 -16.59 -13.02 -10.77
CA MET A 304 -16.20 -13.88 -11.89
C MET A 304 -15.90 -15.31 -11.45
N LEU A 305 -15.19 -15.48 -10.32
CA LEU A 305 -14.93 -16.79 -9.71
C LEU A 305 -16.23 -17.51 -9.32
N ALA A 306 -17.16 -16.81 -8.66
CA ALA A 306 -18.43 -17.38 -8.22
C ALA A 306 -19.37 -17.74 -9.38
N THR A 307 -19.39 -16.95 -10.46
CA THR A 307 -20.18 -17.29 -11.67
C THR A 307 -19.58 -18.46 -12.46
N MET A 308 -18.29 -18.75 -12.29
CA MET A 308 -17.64 -19.91 -12.90
C MET A 308 -17.79 -21.19 -12.10
N LEU A 309 -17.93 -21.09 -10.77
CA LEU A 309 -18.20 -22.25 -9.92
C LEU A 309 -19.67 -22.69 -9.93
N THR A 310 -20.56 -21.85 -10.47
CA THR A 310 -22.01 -22.10 -10.56
C THR A 310 -22.51 -22.41 -11.98
N ARG A 311 -21.60 -22.57 -12.95
CA ARG A 311 -21.84 -23.08 -14.30
C ARG A 311 -20.99 -24.30 -14.57
#